data_AF-A0A519RK86-F1
#
_entry.id   AF-A0A519RK86-F1
#
_cell.length_a   1.000
_cell.length_b   1.000
_cell.length_c   1.000
_cell.angle_alpha   90.00
_cell.angle_beta   90.00
_cell.angle_gamma   90.00
#
_symmetry.space_group_name_H-M   'P 1'
#
loop_
_entity.id
_entity.type
_entity.pdbx_description
1 polymer ?
#
loop_
_entity_poly.entity_id
_entity_poly.type
_entity_poly.pdbx_seq_one_letter_code
_entity_poly.pdbx_strand_id
1 'polypeptide(L)'
;MKKIIYFLLLFTIYSCNLSTTGVNVSVTNNSDRSIKNVKCYTSEEKDVLTFASVNPSEEKVGYLSMKKNKTDGHYILELTTEKGKSVKHIDSYYSNGKPSSQTIIFEIQNDTVICSTK
;
A
#
# COMPACT_ATOMS: atom_id res chain seq x y z
N MET A 1 -25.71 15.53 -40.50
CA MET A 1 -25.92 15.14 -39.08
C MET A 1 -25.31 13.78 -38.72
N LYS A 2 -25.35 12.76 -39.59
CA LYS A 2 -24.71 11.44 -39.31
C LYS A 2 -23.20 11.48 -39.04
N LYS A 3 -22.45 12.43 -39.64
CA LYS A 3 -20.99 12.58 -39.45
C LYS A 3 -20.58 13.05 -38.04
N ILE A 4 -21.48 13.74 -37.33
CA ILE A 4 -21.22 14.26 -35.97
C ILE A 4 -21.32 13.12 -34.94
N ILE A 5 -22.18 12.13 -35.17
CA ILE A 5 -22.35 10.95 -34.30
C ILE A 5 -21.04 10.14 -34.20
N TYR A 6 -20.31 9.99 -35.31
CA TYR A 6 -19.02 9.28 -35.31
C TYR A 6 -17.94 10.02 -34.51
N PHE A 7 -18.00 11.35 -34.43
CA PHE A 7 -17.04 12.15 -33.67
C PHE A 7 -17.32 12.11 -32.16
N LEU A 8 -18.60 12.02 -31.77
CA LEU A 8 -19.01 11.86 -30.37
C LEU A 8 -18.62 10.48 -29.80
N LEU A 9 -18.60 9.44 -30.65
CA LEU A 9 -18.21 8.07 -30.28
C LEU A 9 -16.70 7.93 -29.99
N LEU A 10 -15.85 8.81 -30.53
CA LEU A 10 -14.40 8.79 -30.30
C LEU A 10 -13.99 9.46 -28.98
N PHE A 11 -14.85 10.28 -28.38
CA PHE A 11 -14.54 10.93 -27.10
C PHE A 11 -14.82 10.03 -25.89
N THR A 12 -15.68 9.03 -26.01
CA THR A 12 -16.02 8.12 -24.89
C THR A 12 -14.90 7.11 -24.58
N ILE A 13 -13.91 6.95 -25.45
CA ILE A 13 -12.77 6.04 -25.23
C ILE A 13 -11.57 6.69 -24.51
N TYR A 14 -11.56 8.02 -24.33
CA TYR A 14 -10.46 8.72 -23.65
C TYR A 14 -10.66 8.88 -22.14
N SER A 15 -11.81 8.48 -21.59
CA SER A 15 -12.03 8.49 -20.16
C SER A 15 -11.43 7.24 -19.51
N CYS A 16 -10.11 7.16 -19.40
CA CYS A 16 -9.48 6.18 -18.50
C CYS A 16 -8.19 6.70 -17.85
N ASN A 17 -8.40 7.18 -16.61
CA ASN A 17 -7.60 6.98 -15.40
C ASN A 17 -6.10 7.29 -15.48
N LEU A 18 -5.76 8.49 -15.01
CA LEU A 18 -4.46 8.81 -14.42
C LEU A 18 -4.26 7.91 -13.19
N SER A 19 -3.85 6.65 -13.41
CA SER A 19 -3.64 5.68 -12.34
C SER A 19 -2.42 6.06 -11.53
N THR A 20 -2.56 6.21 -10.21
CA THR A 20 -1.41 6.32 -9.32
C THR A 20 -0.58 5.05 -9.42
N THR A 21 0.72 5.19 -9.67
CA THR A 21 1.63 4.04 -9.88
C THR A 21 2.13 3.46 -8.56
N GLY A 22 1.35 3.56 -7.50
CA GLY A 22 1.78 3.28 -6.13
C GLY A 22 0.79 3.82 -5.11
N VAL A 23 1.07 3.54 -3.84
CA VAL A 23 0.15 3.75 -2.72
C VAL A 23 0.87 4.45 -1.57
N ASN A 24 0.16 5.35 -0.88
CA ASN A 24 0.66 5.89 0.37
C ASN A 24 0.53 4.83 1.45
N VAL A 25 1.51 4.74 2.32
CA VAL A 25 1.51 3.83 3.47
C VAL A 25 1.69 4.66 4.72
N SER A 26 0.71 4.59 5.62
CA SER A 26 0.83 5.09 6.99
C SER A 26 1.04 3.89 7.92
N VAL A 27 2.02 4.00 8.81
CA VAL A 27 2.29 3.05 9.88
C VAL A 27 2.24 3.81 11.20
N THR A 28 1.22 3.54 12.00
CA THR A 28 1.04 4.11 13.33
C THR A 28 1.36 3.06 14.37
N ASN A 29 2.17 3.42 15.36
CA ASN A 29 2.45 2.53 16.48
C ASN A 29 1.65 2.94 17.72
N ASN A 30 0.57 2.19 17.97
CA ASN A 30 -0.28 2.32 19.16
C ASN A 30 0.14 1.36 20.28
N SER A 31 1.21 0.59 20.10
CA SER A 31 1.78 -0.27 21.14
C SER A 31 2.64 0.53 22.13
N ASP A 32 2.98 -0.10 23.25
CA ASP A 32 3.82 0.48 24.31
C ASP A 32 5.34 0.36 24.05
N ARG A 33 5.74 -0.20 22.90
CA ARG A 33 7.14 -0.50 22.57
C ARG A 33 7.55 0.01 21.19
N SER A 34 8.84 0.28 21.02
CA SER A 34 9.40 0.69 19.72
C SER A 34 9.49 -0.51 18.78
N ILE A 35 8.95 -0.36 17.57
CA ILE A 35 9.00 -1.40 16.52
C ILE A 35 10.14 -1.09 15.57
N LYS A 36 11.02 -2.07 15.34
CA LYS A 36 12.22 -1.90 14.50
C LYS A 36 12.10 -2.62 13.17
N ASN A 37 12.86 -2.15 12.18
CA ASN A 37 12.98 -2.73 10.85
C ASN A 37 11.62 -2.96 10.19
N VAL A 38 10.77 -1.95 10.20
CA VAL A 38 9.46 -2.01 9.57
C VAL A 38 9.64 -1.94 8.06
N LYS A 39 9.05 -2.90 7.34
CA LYS A 39 9.05 -2.95 5.88
C LYS A 39 7.64 -3.10 5.37
N CYS A 40 7.31 -2.33 4.34
CA CYS A 40 6.05 -2.43 3.62
C CYS A 40 6.34 -2.71 2.16
N TYR A 41 5.73 -3.77 1.62
CA TYR A 41 5.97 -4.19 0.25
C TYR A 41 4.77 -4.97 -0.31
N THR A 42 4.83 -5.32 -1.59
CA THR A 42 3.78 -6.10 -2.28
C THR A 42 4.18 -7.57 -2.39
N SER A 43 3.24 -8.49 -2.58
CA SER A 43 3.53 -9.91 -2.79
C SER A 43 4.48 -10.23 -3.97
N GLU A 44 4.65 -9.30 -4.92
CA GLU A 44 5.64 -9.43 -6.01
C GLU A 44 7.05 -8.92 -5.65
N GLU A 45 7.20 -8.27 -4.49
CA GLU A 45 8.44 -7.72 -3.91
C GLU A 45 9.25 -6.82 -4.86
N LYS A 46 8.55 -5.98 -5.67
CA LYS A 46 9.21 -5.13 -6.68
C LYS A 46 9.80 -3.83 -6.15
N ASP A 47 9.31 -3.38 -5.01
CA ASP A 47 9.81 -2.25 -4.25
C ASP A 47 9.55 -2.49 -2.76
N VAL A 48 10.34 -1.86 -1.90
CA VAL A 48 10.24 -2.01 -0.44
C VAL A 48 10.36 -0.65 0.22
N LEU A 49 9.31 -0.24 0.91
CA LEU A 49 9.34 0.92 1.79
C LEU A 49 9.84 0.48 3.16
N THR A 50 10.85 1.18 3.70
CA THR A 50 11.47 0.79 4.97
C THR A 50 11.48 1.94 5.97
N PHE A 51 11.17 1.64 7.23
CA PHE A 51 11.38 2.53 8.37
C PHE A 51 12.29 1.84 9.39
N ALA A 52 13.35 2.54 9.82
CA ALA A 52 14.30 2.00 10.79
C ALA A 52 13.62 1.65 12.13
N SER A 53 12.75 2.55 12.59
CA SER A 53 11.89 2.34 13.75
C SER A 53 10.61 3.17 13.67
N VAL A 54 9.60 2.72 14.40
CA VAL A 54 8.38 3.48 14.73
C VAL A 54 8.19 3.40 16.24
N ASN A 55 8.37 4.52 16.93
CA ASN A 55 8.29 4.60 18.39
C ASN A 55 6.82 4.62 18.88
N PRO A 56 6.56 4.37 20.17
CA PRO A 56 5.21 4.48 20.71
C PRO A 56 4.57 5.83 20.40
N SER A 57 3.31 5.80 19.96
CA SER A 57 2.53 6.98 19.52
C SER A 57 3.08 7.72 18.29
N GLU A 58 4.07 7.15 17.60
CA GLU A 58 4.61 7.71 16.36
C GLU A 58 3.84 7.20 15.14
N GLU A 59 3.62 8.09 14.18
CA GLU A 59 3.17 7.76 12.83
C GLU A 59 4.31 7.99 11.83
N LYS A 60 4.53 7.02 10.95
CA LYS A 60 5.40 7.15 9.78
C LYS A 60 4.57 7.04 8.51
N VAL A 61 4.77 7.98 7.61
CA VAL A 61 4.15 7.96 6.29
C VAL A 61 5.22 7.83 5.22
N GLY A 62 4.94 7.02 4.19
CA GLY A 62 5.80 6.87 3.03
C GLY A 62 5.01 6.50 1.78
N TYR A 63 5.70 6.45 0.65
CA TYR A 63 5.11 6.07 -0.64
C TYR A 63 5.74 4.76 -1.12
N LEU A 64 4.91 3.76 -1.36
CA LEU A 64 5.32 2.48 -1.95
C LEU A 64 5.07 2.51 -3.45
N SER A 65 6.15 2.46 -4.24
CA SER A 65 6.03 2.40 -5.70
C SER A 65 5.52 1.04 -6.14
N MET A 66 4.55 1.05 -7.05
CA MET A 66 4.02 -0.14 -7.72
C MET A 66 4.26 -0.12 -9.23
N LYS A 67 5.14 0.76 -9.73
CA LYS A 67 5.45 0.91 -11.17
C LYS A 67 5.85 -0.38 -11.88
N LYS A 68 6.40 -1.34 -11.14
CA LYS A 68 6.92 -2.61 -11.66
C LYS A 68 5.98 -3.80 -11.39
N ASN A 69 4.92 -3.60 -10.63
CA ASN A 69 3.91 -4.62 -10.33
C ASN A 69 3.05 -4.85 -11.57
N LYS A 70 2.67 -6.11 -11.82
CA LYS A 70 1.93 -6.48 -13.04
C LYS A 70 0.73 -7.36 -12.79
N THR A 71 0.78 -8.18 -11.74
CA THR A 71 -0.28 -9.14 -11.46
C THR A 71 -1.16 -8.64 -10.34
N ASP A 72 -2.17 -9.43 -10.03
CA ASP A 72 -2.90 -9.35 -8.79
C ASP A 72 -2.00 -9.70 -7.59
N GLY A 73 -2.29 -9.14 -6.42
CA GLY A 73 -1.52 -9.41 -5.21
C GLY A 73 -2.02 -8.67 -3.97
N HIS A 74 -1.23 -8.73 -2.90
CA HIS A 74 -1.57 -8.11 -1.61
C HIS A 74 -0.39 -7.34 -1.02
N TYR A 75 -0.68 -6.51 -0.04
CA TYR A 75 0.34 -5.77 0.69
C TYR A 75 0.79 -6.55 1.92
N ILE A 76 2.07 -6.37 2.25
CA ILE A 76 2.73 -7.06 3.35
C ILE A 76 3.40 -6.02 4.23
N LEU A 77 3.05 -6.03 5.51
CA LEU A 77 3.81 -5.40 6.58
C LEU A 77 4.70 -6.45 7.23
N GLU A 78 6.00 -6.23 7.22
CA GLU A 78 6.99 -7.03 7.95
C GLU A 78 7.60 -6.19 9.07
N LEU A 79 7.63 -6.75 10.28
CA LEU A 79 8.21 -6.08 11.45
C LEU A 79 9.01 -7.05 12.31
N THR A 80 10.03 -6.55 12.99
CA THR A 80 10.83 -7.35 13.93
C THR A 80 10.33 -7.12 15.36
N THR A 81 9.87 -8.19 16.00
CA THR A 81 9.50 -8.16 17.43
C THR A 81 10.74 -8.11 18.33
N GLU A 82 10.57 -7.74 19.61
CA GLU A 82 11.66 -7.70 20.60
C GLU A 82 12.41 -9.02 20.76
N LYS A 83 11.74 -10.16 20.48
CA LYS A 83 12.35 -11.49 20.49
C LYS A 83 13.17 -11.79 19.21
N GLY A 84 13.37 -10.79 18.34
CA GLY A 84 14.05 -10.93 17.06
C GLY A 84 13.24 -11.68 15.98
N LYS A 85 12.00 -12.08 16.28
CA LYS A 85 11.13 -12.80 15.33
C LYS A 85 10.49 -11.80 14.38
N SER A 86 10.68 -12.03 13.08
CA SER A 86 9.96 -11.31 12.02
C SER A 86 8.51 -11.79 11.95
N VAL A 87 7.57 -10.86 11.97
CA VAL A 87 6.12 -11.10 11.81
C VAL A 87 5.68 -10.45 10.53
N LYS A 88 4.97 -11.22 9.68
CA LYS A 88 4.34 -10.73 8.46
C LYS A 88 2.84 -10.59 8.71
N HIS A 89 2.29 -9.43 8.37
CA HIS A 89 0.86 -9.24 8.21
C HIS A 89 0.54 -9.03 6.75
N ILE A 90 -0.42 -9.82 6.28
CA ILE A 90 -0.90 -9.81 4.90
C ILE A 90 -2.29 -9.19 4.95
N ASP A 91 -2.46 -8.06 4.27
CA ASP A 91 -3.77 -7.43 4.20
C ASP A 91 -3.87 -6.53 2.97
N SER A 92 -5.10 -6.26 2.56
CA SER A 92 -5.50 -5.44 1.41
C SER A 92 -5.00 -5.99 0.06
N TYR A 93 -5.82 -5.81 -0.96
CA TYR A 93 -5.58 -6.38 -2.28
C TYR A 93 -5.38 -5.31 -3.33
N TYR A 94 -4.49 -5.56 -4.27
CA TYR A 94 -4.30 -4.78 -5.47
C TYR A 94 -4.50 -5.66 -6.70
N SER A 95 -4.97 -5.06 -7.80
CA SER A 95 -5.28 -5.81 -9.01
C SER A 95 -4.52 -5.29 -10.22
N ASN A 96 -4.03 -6.21 -11.05
CA ASN A 96 -3.33 -5.90 -12.30
C ASN A 96 -2.20 -4.87 -12.11
N GLY A 97 -1.44 -5.00 -11.03
CA GLY A 97 -0.35 -4.10 -10.67
C GLY A 97 -0.77 -2.70 -10.21
N LYS A 98 -2.06 -2.44 -10.03
CA LYS A 98 -2.60 -1.14 -9.64
C LYS A 98 -3.20 -1.18 -8.24
N PRO A 99 -2.93 -0.17 -7.40
CA PRO A 99 -3.52 -0.10 -6.08
C PRO A 99 -5.03 0.11 -6.17
N SER A 100 -5.78 -0.64 -5.35
CA SER A 100 -7.25 -0.48 -5.23
C SER A 100 -7.66 0.74 -4.40
N SER A 101 -6.72 1.28 -3.61
CA SER A 101 -6.93 2.40 -2.68
C SER A 101 -5.74 3.35 -2.73
N GLN A 102 -5.92 4.61 -2.32
CA GLN A 102 -4.84 5.60 -2.38
C GLN A 102 -3.87 5.46 -1.19
N THR A 103 -4.40 5.02 -0.05
CA THR A 103 -3.64 4.89 1.18
C THR A 103 -3.94 3.57 1.87
N ILE A 104 -2.90 2.94 2.41
CA ILE A 104 -2.99 1.80 3.32
C ILE A 104 -2.51 2.28 4.69
N ILE A 105 -3.24 1.89 5.72
CA ILE A 105 -2.99 2.30 7.09
C ILE A 105 -2.76 1.02 7.90
N PHE A 106 -1.57 0.91 8.49
CA PHE A 106 -1.23 -0.13 9.44
C PHE A 106 -1.16 0.47 10.85
N GLU A 107 -1.99 -0.03 11.76
CA GLU A 107 -1.98 0.36 13.16
C GLU A 107 -1.47 -0.80 13.99
N ILE A 108 -0.23 -0.67 14.48
CA ILE A 108 0.42 -1.69 15.30
C ILE A 108 -0.08 -1.55 16.73
N GLN A 109 -0.69 -2.60 17.25
CA GLN A 109 -1.14 -2.73 18.64
C GLN A 109 -0.16 -3.64 19.41
N ASN A 110 -0.41 -3.83 20.71
CA ASN A 110 0.46 -4.66 21.56
C ASN A 110 0.54 -6.14 21.12
N ASP A 111 -0.51 -6.69 20.54
CA ASP A 111 -0.63 -8.11 20.19
C ASP A 111 -1.14 -8.36 18.76
N THR A 112 -1.52 -7.31 18.05
CA THR A 112 -2.10 -7.40 16.70
C THR A 112 -1.69 -6.23 15.83
N VAL A 113 -1.95 -6.31 14.53
CA VAL A 113 -1.89 -5.17 13.62
C VAL A 113 -3.24 -5.04 12.94
N ILE A 114 -3.84 -3.86 13.02
CA ILE A 114 -5.05 -3.52 12.30
C ILE A 114 -4.63 -2.92 10.96
N CYS A 115 -5.24 -3.37 9.86
CA CYS A 115 -5.03 -2.78 8.55
C CYS A 115 -6.35 -2.25 8.00
N SER A 116 -6.28 -1.07 7.37
CA SER A 116 -7.40 -0.45 6.68
C SER A 116 -6.92 0.32 5.44
N THR A 117 -7.85 0.68 4.58
CA THR A 117 -7.58 1.40 3.33
C THR A 117 -8.45 2.64 3.20
N LYS A 118 -7.89 3.70 2.60
CA LYS A 118 -8.59 4.96 2.29
C LYS A 118 -8.43 5.36 0.83
#